data_AF-A0AAE8SP88-F1
#
_entry.id   AF-A0AAE8SP88-F1
#
_cell.length_a   1.000
_cell.length_b   1.000
_cell.length_c   1.000
_cell.angle_alpha   90.00
_cell.angle_beta   90.00
_cell.angle_gamma   90.00
#
_symmetry.space_group_name_H-M   'P 1'
#
loop_
_entity.id
_entity.type
_entity.pdbx_description
1 polymer ?
#
loop_
_entity_poly.entity_id
_entity_poly.type
_entity_poly.pdbx_seq_one_letter_code
_entity_poly.pdbx_strand_id
1 'polypeptide(L)'
;MNQSIRAILPVWKTTPITALHRESGIPPVDQLLEAQRLRFSARLRSLDEAHPLASRTRPPSQPAYHDLIKRRYQAQIESSFRTRLRRTDELLAPYARPKLEETADAFLRWARSLNPLTIVIYSDGSLSSEGAASYGFTIHQDNLPILDGSGRLGPAKVFNAEATGALEGLKAALNLRESVTRNIIICLDNLAAATCLRGTPSDSSQDVFLEFQALAASHGST
;
A
#
# COMPACT_ATOMS: atom_id res chain seq x y z
N MET A 1 22.14 11.99 22.06
CA MET A 1 21.94 12.53 20.70
C MET A 1 23.00 13.59 20.37
N ASN A 2 22.95 14.79 20.97
CA ASN A 2 23.83 15.90 20.57
C ASN A 2 25.33 15.64 20.80
N GLN A 3 25.69 14.96 21.89
CA GLN A 3 27.09 14.55 22.14
C GLN A 3 27.58 13.55 21.09
N SER A 4 26.73 12.61 20.66
CA SER A 4 27.04 11.63 19.63
C SER A 4 27.24 12.29 18.27
N ILE A 5 26.38 13.26 17.91
CA ILE A 5 26.52 14.05 16.67
C ILE A 5 27.85 14.83 16.67
N ARG A 6 28.22 15.42 17.81
CA ARG A 6 29.50 16.12 17.97
C ARG A 6 30.71 15.21 17.92
N ALA A 7 30.55 13.91 18.19
CA ALA A 7 31.65 12.95 18.11
C ALA A 7 31.97 12.53 16.66
N ILE A 8 30.98 12.63 15.75
CA ILE A 8 31.13 12.24 14.33
C ILE A 8 31.39 13.44 13.41
N LEU A 9 31.00 14.64 13.82
CA LEU A 9 31.24 15.87 13.04
C LEU A 9 32.47 16.62 13.56
N PRO A 10 33.25 17.29 12.68
CA PRO A 10 34.37 18.13 13.07
C PRO A 10 33.88 19.50 13.59
N VAL A 11 33.20 19.51 14.73
CA VAL A 11 32.50 20.69 15.29
C VAL A 11 32.96 21.02 16.71
N TRP A 12 33.00 22.32 17.03
CA TRP A 12 33.38 22.79 18.37
C TRP A 12 32.29 22.53 19.41
N LYS A 13 32.67 22.46 20.70
CA LYS A 13 31.70 22.36 21.83
C LYS A 13 30.73 23.53 21.89
N THR A 14 31.08 24.69 21.34
CA THR A 14 30.27 25.91 21.28
C THR A 14 29.33 25.96 20.08
N THR A 15 29.40 24.99 19.16
CA THR A 15 28.57 24.98 17.96
C THR A 15 27.08 24.91 18.32
N PRO A 16 26.24 25.84 17.80
CA PRO A 16 24.81 25.85 18.06
C PRO A 16 24.13 24.54 17.66
N ILE A 17 23.14 24.09 18.43
CA ILE A 17 22.46 22.81 18.24
C ILE A 17 21.76 22.72 16.87
N THR A 18 21.19 23.84 16.39
CA THR A 18 20.52 23.91 15.09
C THR A 18 21.47 23.61 13.93
N ALA A 19 22.70 24.13 13.98
CA ALA A 19 23.74 23.82 13.00
C ALA A 19 24.13 22.34 13.04
N LEU A 20 24.22 21.73 14.23
CA LEU A 20 24.53 20.30 14.36
C LEU A 20 23.52 19.41 13.62
N HIS A 21 22.22 19.67 13.78
CA HIS A 21 21.18 18.89 13.10
C HIS A 21 21.20 19.07 11.58
N ARG A 22 21.52 20.28 11.12
CA ARG A 22 21.67 20.58 9.68
C ARG A 22 22.86 19.82 9.09
N GLU A 23 24.04 19.96 9.71
CA GLU A 23 25.28 19.37 9.20
C GLU A 23 25.29 17.83 9.33
N SER A 24 24.63 17.28 10.34
CA SER A 24 24.54 15.82 10.48
C SER A 24 23.46 15.20 9.60
N GLY A 25 22.53 16.00 9.04
CA GLY A 25 21.33 15.51 8.37
C GLY A 25 20.37 14.73 9.30
N ILE A 26 20.53 14.85 10.62
CA ILE A 26 19.71 14.12 11.60
C ILE A 26 18.75 15.12 12.25
N PRO A 27 17.43 14.96 12.08
CA PRO A 27 16.45 15.86 12.66
C PRO A 27 16.50 15.86 14.20
N PRO A 28 16.04 16.94 14.85
CA PRO A 28 15.74 16.97 16.27
C PRO A 28 14.84 15.81 16.74
N VAL A 29 15.05 15.34 17.97
CA VAL A 29 14.37 14.14 18.52
C VAL A 29 12.85 14.33 18.59
N ASP A 30 12.39 15.53 18.89
CA ASP A 30 10.97 15.92 18.89
C ASP A 30 10.33 15.71 17.51
N GLN A 31 11.00 16.13 16.44
CA GLN A 31 10.50 15.91 15.07
C GLN A 31 10.43 14.42 14.71
N LEU A 32 11.45 13.65 15.10
CA LEU A 32 11.46 12.20 14.90
C LEU A 32 10.34 11.50 15.67
N LEU A 33 10.09 11.92 16.91
CA LEU A 33 9.04 11.37 17.76
C LEU A 33 7.66 11.70 17.20
N GLU A 34 7.42 12.94 16.77
CA GLU A 34 6.15 13.31 16.13
C GLU A 34 5.92 12.54 14.83
N ALA A 35 6.94 12.38 13.99
CA ALA A 35 6.84 11.56 12.79
C ALA A 35 6.49 10.09 13.11
N GLN A 36 7.08 9.51 14.17
CA GLN A 36 6.73 8.17 14.62
C GLN A 36 5.28 8.09 15.16
N ARG A 37 4.85 9.08 15.95
CA ARG A 37 3.48 9.16 16.47
C ARG A 37 2.45 9.20 15.35
N LEU A 38 2.70 10.01 14.31
CA LEU A 38 1.83 10.13 13.14
C LEU A 38 1.79 8.87 12.28
N ARG A 39 2.93 8.19 12.10
CA ARG A 39 2.95 6.89 11.39
C ARG A 39 2.20 5.82 12.17
N PHE A 40 2.34 5.81 13.49
CA PHE A 40 1.62 4.87 14.34
C PHE A 40 0.11 5.14 14.34
N SER A 41 -0.32 6.40 14.37
CA SER A 41 -1.74 6.75 14.24
C SER A 41 -2.31 6.34 12.88
N ALA A 42 -1.58 6.57 11.79
CA ALA A 42 -1.98 6.13 10.46
C ALA A 42 -2.14 4.61 10.40
N ARG A 43 -1.19 3.87 10.99
CA ARG A 43 -1.25 2.41 11.09
C ARG A 43 -2.45 1.94 11.90
N LEU A 44 -2.73 2.53 13.06
CA LEU A 44 -3.91 2.15 13.87
C LEU A 44 -5.20 2.30 13.07
N ARG A 45 -5.29 3.36 12.26
CA ARG A 45 -6.46 3.64 11.43
C ARG A 45 -6.55 2.85 10.14
N SER A 46 -5.47 2.22 9.70
CA SER A 46 -5.50 1.31 8.55
C SER A 46 -5.88 -0.12 8.97
N LEU A 47 -5.85 -0.46 10.25
CA LEU A 47 -6.20 -1.80 10.74
C LEU A 47 -7.69 -2.08 10.59
N ASP A 48 -8.06 -3.29 10.19
CA ASP A 48 -9.45 -3.73 10.14
C ASP A 48 -10.22 -3.39 11.43
N GLU A 49 -11.52 -3.09 11.31
CA GLU A 49 -12.37 -2.79 12.45
C GLU A 49 -12.50 -3.99 13.40
N ALA A 50 -12.38 -5.21 12.88
CA ALA A 50 -12.30 -6.43 13.69
C ALA A 50 -10.95 -6.60 14.42
N HIS A 51 -9.93 -5.78 14.12
CA HIS A 51 -8.60 -5.91 14.71
C HIS A 51 -8.60 -5.57 16.22
N PRO A 52 -7.90 -6.34 17.07
CA PRO A 52 -7.91 -6.14 18.53
C PRO A 52 -7.34 -4.79 19.00
N LEU A 53 -6.55 -4.11 18.18
CA LEU A 53 -6.10 -2.74 18.47
C LEU A 53 -7.12 -1.68 18.05
N ALA A 54 -7.90 -1.92 16.99
CA ALA A 54 -8.97 -1.00 16.56
C ALA A 54 -10.13 -1.00 17.56
N SER A 55 -10.46 -2.16 18.15
CA SER A 55 -11.46 -2.21 19.22
C SER A 55 -11.07 -1.39 20.45
N ARG A 56 -9.78 -1.25 20.74
CA ARG A 56 -9.24 -0.48 21.88
C ARG A 56 -9.17 1.03 21.63
N THR A 57 -9.30 1.49 20.39
CA THR A 57 -9.34 2.92 20.06
C THR A 57 -10.77 3.47 20.03
N ARG A 58 -11.78 2.59 20.06
CA ARG A 58 -13.19 2.99 20.09
C ARG A 58 -13.49 3.94 21.25
N PRO A 59 -14.34 4.96 21.03
CA PRO A 59 -14.79 5.83 22.11
C PRO A 59 -15.58 4.98 23.13
N PRO A 60 -15.50 5.35 24.41
CA PRO A 60 -16.29 4.66 25.41
C PRO A 60 -17.78 4.85 25.11
N SER A 61 -18.55 3.78 25.26
CA SER A 61 -20.00 3.81 25.22
C SER A 61 -20.52 4.80 26.27
N GLN A 62 -21.50 5.61 25.88
CA GLN A 62 -22.14 6.50 26.83
C GLN A 62 -22.84 5.65 27.90
N PRO A 63 -22.69 5.97 29.19
CA PRO A 63 -23.36 5.21 30.23
C PRO A 63 -24.87 5.33 30.06
N ALA A 64 -25.56 4.20 29.92
CA ALA A 64 -27.01 4.14 29.96
C ALA A 64 -27.48 4.34 31.41
N TYR A 65 -28.30 5.38 31.63
CA TYR A 65 -28.83 5.71 32.95
C TYR A 65 -30.23 5.10 33.12
N HIS A 66 -30.46 4.42 34.24
CA HIS A 66 -31.77 3.91 34.62
C HIS A 66 -32.28 4.66 35.86
N ASP A 67 -33.41 5.36 35.75
CA ASP A 67 -33.90 6.26 36.79
C ASP A 67 -34.17 5.59 38.15
N LEU A 68 -34.43 4.27 38.15
CA LEU A 68 -34.73 3.48 39.34
C LEU A 68 -33.49 3.02 40.13
N ILE A 69 -32.29 3.18 39.58
CA ILE A 69 -31.04 2.71 40.20
C ILE A 69 -30.24 3.94 40.65
N LYS A 70 -29.79 3.95 41.91
CA LYS A 70 -28.99 5.07 42.42
C LYS A 70 -27.69 5.21 41.63
N ARG A 71 -27.34 6.44 41.22
CA ARG A 71 -26.12 6.83 40.48
C ARG A 71 -24.83 6.11 40.91
N ARG A 72 -24.60 5.97 42.22
CA ARG A 72 -23.40 5.32 42.77
C ARG A 72 -23.27 3.83 42.43
N TYR A 73 -24.38 3.17 42.11
CA TYR A 73 -24.44 1.75 41.72
C TYR A 73 -24.44 1.56 40.20
N GLN A 74 -24.51 2.63 39.41
CA GLN A 74 -24.43 2.61 37.95
C GLN A 74 -23.02 2.99 37.45
N ALA A 75 -22.00 2.69 38.27
CA ALA A 75 -20.62 3.11 38.02
C ALA A 75 -20.17 2.78 36.58
N GLN A 76 -19.56 3.79 35.95
CA GLN A 76 -19.09 3.82 34.57
C GLN A 76 -18.17 2.62 34.27
N ILE A 77 -18.60 1.74 33.36
CA ILE A 77 -17.82 0.54 32.98
C ILE A 77 -16.60 0.89 32.12
N GLU A 78 -16.49 2.12 31.59
CA GLU A 78 -15.33 2.51 30.80
C GLU A 78 -14.65 3.74 31.38
N SER A 79 -13.36 3.57 31.68
CA SER A 79 -12.45 4.64 32.09
C SER A 79 -12.60 5.84 31.13
N SER A 80 -13.06 6.98 31.66
CA SER A 80 -13.12 8.27 30.96
C SER A 80 -11.75 8.72 30.43
N PHE A 81 -10.66 8.20 31.01
CA PHE A 81 -9.30 8.52 30.59
C PHE A 81 -9.02 8.00 29.18
N ARG A 82 -8.63 8.93 28.29
CA ARG A 82 -8.06 8.60 26.98
C ARG A 82 -6.82 7.75 27.15
N THR A 83 -6.90 6.47 26.78
CA THR A 83 -5.73 5.58 26.71
C THR A 83 -4.70 6.16 25.75
N ARG A 84 -3.42 5.79 25.91
CA ARG A 84 -2.36 6.25 24.98
C ARG A 84 -2.69 5.90 23.52
N LEU A 85 -3.26 4.72 23.30
CA LEU A 85 -3.76 4.23 22.01
C LEU A 85 -4.86 5.14 21.42
N ARG A 86 -5.86 5.52 22.22
CA ARG A 86 -6.93 6.41 21.77
C ARG A 86 -6.41 7.81 21.42
N ARG A 87 -5.50 8.37 22.24
CA ARG A 87 -4.87 9.66 21.94
C ARG A 87 -4.06 9.64 20.65
N THR A 88 -3.36 8.54 20.37
CA THR A 88 -2.62 8.40 19.11
C THR A 88 -3.55 8.25 17.93
N ASP A 89 -4.63 7.45 18.04
CA ASP A 89 -5.61 7.30 16.97
C ASP A 89 -6.24 8.64 16.57
N GLU A 90 -6.57 9.49 17.56
CA GLU A 90 -7.16 10.81 17.37
C GLU A 90 -6.24 11.83 16.66
N LEU A 91 -4.94 11.55 16.44
CA LEU A 91 -4.00 12.52 15.86
C LEU A 91 -4.25 12.84 14.37
N LEU A 92 -4.92 11.96 13.64
CA LEU A 92 -5.29 12.19 12.24
C LEU A 92 -6.80 12.42 12.11
N ALA A 93 -7.31 12.83 10.94
CA ALA A 93 -8.75 12.86 10.64
C ALA A 93 -9.25 11.49 10.12
N PRO A 94 -10.44 11.01 10.52
CA PRO A 94 -10.92 9.67 10.14
C PRO A 94 -10.82 9.50 8.63
N TYR A 95 -10.09 8.46 8.20
CA TYR A 95 -9.99 8.16 6.78
C TYR A 95 -11.20 7.30 6.41
N ALA A 96 -12.13 7.85 5.62
CA ALA A 96 -13.22 7.07 5.06
C ALA A 96 -12.61 6.03 4.13
N ARG A 97 -12.64 4.75 4.53
CA ARG A 97 -12.30 3.67 3.62
C ARG A 97 -13.42 3.57 2.61
N PRO A 98 -13.12 3.57 1.29
CA PRO A 98 -14.13 3.19 0.34
C PRO A 98 -14.52 1.73 0.63
N LYS A 99 -15.82 1.45 0.69
CA LYS A 99 -16.29 0.07 0.87
C LYS A 99 -15.87 -0.73 -0.36
N LEU A 100 -15.51 -2.00 -0.15
CA LEU A 100 -15.05 -2.89 -1.24
C LEU A 100 -16.06 -2.92 -2.41
N GLU A 101 -17.35 -2.86 -2.09
CA GLU A 101 -18.45 -2.82 -3.06
C GLU A 101 -18.44 -1.53 -3.91
N GLU A 102 -18.28 -0.36 -3.27
CA GLU A 102 -18.20 0.94 -3.96
C GLU A 102 -16.95 1.02 -4.85
N THR A 103 -15.85 0.40 -4.45
CA THR A 103 -14.63 0.33 -5.28
C THR A 103 -14.80 -0.58 -6.50
N ALA A 104 -15.52 -1.69 -6.36
CA ALA A 104 -15.77 -2.61 -7.47
C ALA A 104 -16.68 -1.97 -8.53
N ASP A 105 -17.74 -1.27 -8.11
CA ASP A 105 -18.62 -0.56 -9.04
C ASP A 105 -17.90 0.57 -9.79
N ALA A 106 -17.05 1.33 -9.09
CA ALA A 106 -16.22 2.35 -9.71
C ALA A 106 -15.27 1.75 -10.75
N PHE A 107 -14.66 0.61 -10.44
CA PHE A 107 -13.78 -0.10 -11.37
C PHE A 107 -14.52 -0.59 -12.61
N LEU A 108 -15.68 -1.24 -12.44
CA LEU A 108 -16.48 -1.72 -13.56
C LEU A 108 -16.97 -0.59 -14.46
N ARG A 109 -17.35 0.56 -13.86
CA ARG A 109 -17.69 1.77 -14.63
C ARG A 109 -16.50 2.31 -15.42
N TRP A 110 -15.32 2.33 -14.82
CA TRP A 110 -14.09 2.70 -15.51
C TRP A 110 -13.79 1.74 -16.66
N ALA A 111 -13.83 0.42 -16.43
CA ALA A 111 -13.56 -0.59 -17.46
C ALA A 111 -14.52 -0.47 -18.66
N ARG A 112 -15.81 -0.21 -18.41
CA ARG A 112 -16.82 0.05 -19.46
C ARG A 112 -16.64 1.38 -20.20
N SER A 113 -15.91 2.32 -19.63
CA SER A 113 -15.67 3.64 -20.23
C SER A 113 -14.47 3.66 -21.19
N LEU A 114 -13.67 2.58 -21.21
CA LEU A 114 -12.51 2.45 -22.08
C LEU A 114 -12.94 2.32 -23.55
N ASN A 115 -12.05 2.73 -24.45
CA ASN A 115 -12.26 2.52 -25.88
C ASN A 115 -12.29 0.99 -26.17
N PRO A 116 -13.24 0.47 -26.98
CA PRO A 116 -13.31 -0.96 -27.32
C PRO A 116 -12.04 -1.56 -27.96
N LEU A 117 -11.14 -0.73 -28.49
CA LEU A 117 -9.83 -1.14 -29.01
C LEU A 117 -8.74 -1.22 -27.94
N THR A 118 -9.04 -0.79 -26.70
CA THR A 118 -8.12 -0.86 -25.56
C THR A 118 -8.01 -2.30 -25.09
N ILE A 119 -6.78 -2.77 -24.92
CA ILE A 119 -6.48 -4.08 -24.35
C ILE A 119 -6.31 -3.90 -22.85
N VAL A 120 -7.02 -4.69 -22.05
CA VAL A 120 -6.89 -4.71 -20.59
C VAL A 120 -6.34 -6.07 -20.17
N ILE A 121 -5.20 -6.06 -19.49
CA ILE A 121 -4.53 -7.25 -18.99
C ILE A 121 -4.72 -7.29 -17.49
N TYR A 122 -5.32 -8.34 -16.98
CA TYR A 122 -5.41 -8.59 -15.54
C TYR A 122 -4.34 -9.61 -15.19
N SER A 123 -3.48 -9.28 -14.23
CA SER A 123 -2.44 -10.17 -13.75
C SER A 123 -2.60 -10.40 -12.25
N ASP A 124 -2.35 -11.63 -11.82
CA ASP A 124 -2.43 -12.06 -10.43
C ASP A 124 -1.28 -13.03 -10.12
N GLY A 125 -0.86 -13.07 -8.86
CA GLY A 125 0.18 -13.94 -8.34
C GLY A 125 -0.29 -14.64 -7.08
N SER A 126 -0.06 -15.94 -7.00
CA SER A 126 -0.40 -16.75 -5.83
C SER A 126 0.82 -17.47 -5.27
N LEU A 127 0.74 -17.85 -4.00
CA LEU A 127 1.76 -18.61 -3.29
C LEU A 127 1.12 -19.85 -2.65
N SER A 128 1.71 -21.02 -2.91
CA SER A 128 1.29 -22.26 -2.28
C SER A 128 1.74 -22.34 -0.82
N SER A 129 1.12 -23.23 -0.05
CA SER A 129 1.53 -23.57 1.31
C SER A 129 2.98 -24.06 1.39
N GLU A 130 3.48 -24.68 0.32
CA GLU A 130 4.86 -25.17 0.21
C GLU A 130 5.85 -24.06 -0.20
N GLY A 131 5.39 -22.82 -0.38
CA GLY A 131 6.22 -21.67 -0.76
C GLY A 131 6.52 -21.58 -2.26
N ALA A 132 5.80 -22.31 -3.11
CA ALA A 132 5.93 -22.21 -4.55
C ALA A 132 4.99 -21.11 -5.08
N ALA A 133 5.53 -20.14 -5.81
CA ALA A 133 4.75 -19.09 -6.43
C ALA A 133 4.32 -19.44 -7.85
N SER A 134 3.16 -18.96 -8.24
CA SER A 134 2.61 -19.05 -9.59
C SER A 134 2.01 -17.72 -10.00
N TYR A 135 2.05 -17.45 -11.30
CA TYR A 135 1.45 -16.27 -11.90
C TYR A 135 0.36 -16.67 -12.88
N GLY A 136 -0.60 -15.78 -13.09
CA GLY A 136 -1.63 -15.90 -14.11
C GLY A 136 -1.95 -14.54 -14.70
N PHE A 137 -2.37 -14.52 -15.95
CA PHE A 137 -2.91 -13.34 -16.59
C PHE A 137 -4.07 -13.68 -17.51
N THR A 138 -4.96 -12.71 -17.71
CA THR A 138 -6.02 -12.76 -18.73
C THR A 138 -6.07 -11.43 -19.47
N ILE A 139 -6.18 -11.50 -20.79
CA ILE A 139 -6.24 -10.38 -21.71
C ILE A 139 -7.69 -10.22 -22.14
N HIS A 140 -8.24 -9.04 -21.92
CA HIS A 140 -9.59 -8.67 -22.30
C HIS A 140 -9.56 -7.54 -23.31
N GLN A 141 -10.51 -7.58 -24.25
CA GLN A 141 -10.83 -6.45 -25.13
C GLN A 141 -12.34 -6.30 -25.14
N ASP A 142 -12.83 -5.07 -24.97
CA ASP A 142 -14.27 -4.78 -24.85
C ASP A 142 -14.97 -5.66 -23.79
N ASN A 143 -14.30 -5.85 -22.65
CA ASN A 143 -14.69 -6.76 -21.55
C ASN A 143 -14.79 -8.25 -21.90
N LEU A 144 -14.46 -8.66 -23.12
CA LEU A 144 -14.43 -10.06 -23.53
C LEU A 144 -13.02 -10.64 -23.40
N PRO A 145 -12.85 -11.85 -22.81
CA PRO A 145 -11.55 -12.50 -22.74
C PRO A 145 -11.09 -12.92 -24.14
N ILE A 146 -9.83 -12.63 -24.48
CA ILE A 146 -9.18 -13.00 -25.74
C ILE A 146 -8.22 -14.16 -25.52
N LEU A 147 -7.37 -14.03 -24.50
CA LEU A 147 -6.26 -14.94 -24.23
C LEU A 147 -5.97 -14.94 -22.73
N ASP A 148 -5.64 -16.09 -22.20
CA ASP A 148 -5.11 -16.25 -20.86
C ASP A 148 -3.80 -17.04 -20.87
N GLY A 149 -3.07 -16.95 -19.77
CA GLY A 149 -1.82 -17.68 -19.58
C GLY A 149 -1.48 -17.79 -18.10
N SER A 150 -0.72 -18.81 -17.75
CA SER A 150 -0.23 -19.01 -16.38
C SER A 150 1.07 -19.80 -16.36
N GLY A 151 1.79 -19.71 -15.25
CA GLY A 151 3.05 -20.41 -15.06
C GLY A 151 3.46 -20.54 -13.60
N ARG A 152 4.46 -21.40 -13.35
CA ARG A 152 5.05 -21.59 -12.02
C ARG A 152 6.46 -21.01 -12.00
N LEU A 153 6.76 -20.27 -10.93
CA LEU A 153 8.07 -19.65 -10.70
C LEU A 153 8.93 -20.44 -9.70
N GLY A 154 8.37 -21.47 -9.06
CA GLY A 154 9.07 -22.20 -7.99
C GLY A 154 9.17 -21.36 -6.71
N PRO A 155 10.23 -21.48 -5.91
CA PRO A 155 10.40 -20.71 -4.68
C PRO A 155 10.56 -19.22 -4.98
N ALA A 156 9.49 -18.44 -4.82
CA ALA A 156 9.49 -17.00 -5.08
C ALA A 156 8.45 -16.29 -4.19
N LYS A 157 8.56 -14.96 -4.11
CA LYS A 157 7.53 -14.14 -3.43
C LYS A 157 6.37 -13.87 -4.39
N VAL A 158 5.15 -13.74 -3.84
CA VAL A 158 3.94 -13.32 -4.59
C VAL A 158 4.21 -12.08 -5.45
N PHE A 159 4.94 -11.11 -4.89
CA PHE A 159 5.38 -9.90 -5.58
C PHE A 159 6.13 -10.18 -6.90
N ASN A 160 7.01 -11.20 -6.92
CA ASN A 160 7.72 -11.58 -8.14
C ASN A 160 6.76 -12.28 -9.13
N ALA A 161 5.79 -13.03 -8.61
CA ALA A 161 4.79 -13.70 -9.43
C ALA A 161 3.86 -12.71 -10.14
N GLU A 162 3.36 -11.70 -9.45
CA GLU A 162 2.55 -10.65 -10.09
C GLU A 162 3.33 -9.86 -11.14
N ALA A 163 4.58 -9.49 -10.85
CA ALA A 163 5.41 -8.80 -11.84
C ALA A 163 5.67 -9.67 -13.08
N THR A 164 5.86 -10.99 -12.89
CA THR A 164 6.03 -11.94 -13.98
C THR A 164 4.74 -12.10 -14.78
N GLY A 165 3.59 -12.21 -14.12
CA GLY A 165 2.29 -12.26 -14.78
C GLY A 165 2.01 -11.02 -15.62
N ALA A 166 2.37 -9.84 -15.12
CA ALA A 166 2.26 -8.58 -15.85
C ALA A 166 3.15 -8.57 -17.10
N LEU A 167 4.40 -9.03 -16.96
CA LEU A 167 5.36 -9.13 -18.07
C LEU A 167 4.93 -10.11 -19.15
N GLU A 168 4.55 -11.32 -18.75
CA GLU A 168 4.12 -12.36 -19.70
C GLU A 168 2.79 -11.98 -20.36
N GLY A 169 1.89 -11.33 -19.62
CA GLY A 169 0.68 -10.74 -20.17
C GLY A 169 0.99 -9.65 -21.20
N LEU A 170 1.93 -8.74 -20.91
CA LEU A 170 2.35 -7.70 -21.84
C LEU A 170 2.99 -8.29 -23.10
N LYS A 171 3.89 -9.27 -22.97
CA LYS A 171 4.47 -10.00 -24.11
C LYS A 171 3.40 -10.65 -24.97
N ALA A 172 2.45 -11.34 -24.34
CA ALA A 172 1.34 -11.98 -25.02
C ALA A 172 0.44 -10.96 -25.74
N ALA A 173 0.15 -9.83 -25.11
CA ALA A 173 -0.60 -8.75 -25.74
C ALA A 173 0.15 -8.14 -26.93
N LEU A 174 1.46 -7.91 -26.84
CA LEU A 174 2.28 -7.37 -27.94
C LEU A 174 2.36 -8.31 -29.14
N ASN A 175 2.31 -9.63 -28.90
CA ASN A 175 2.27 -10.65 -29.95
C ASN A 175 0.94 -10.74 -30.69
N LEU A 176 -0.13 -10.11 -30.19
CA LEU A 176 -1.37 -9.98 -30.94
C LEU A 176 -1.10 -9.09 -32.15
N ARG A 177 -1.48 -9.54 -33.36
CA ARG A 177 -1.22 -8.90 -34.68
C ARG A 177 -1.68 -7.44 -34.82
N GLU A 178 -2.36 -6.95 -33.79
CA GLU A 178 -3.12 -5.72 -33.73
C GLU A 178 -2.62 -4.78 -32.61
N SER A 179 -1.63 -5.18 -31.80
CA SER A 179 -1.29 -4.50 -30.55
C SER A 179 -0.42 -3.24 -30.71
N VAL A 180 0.27 -3.07 -31.84
CA VAL A 180 1.23 -1.97 -32.07
C VAL A 180 0.55 -0.58 -32.05
N THR A 181 -0.76 -0.51 -32.30
CA THR A 181 -1.53 0.75 -32.30
C THR A 181 -2.58 0.84 -31.19
N ARG A 182 -2.66 -0.16 -30.31
CA ARG A 182 -3.69 -0.24 -29.27
C ARG A 182 -3.13 0.19 -27.94
N ASN A 183 -3.93 0.92 -27.16
CA ASN A 183 -3.59 1.22 -25.77
C ASN A 183 -3.67 -0.07 -24.95
N ILE A 184 -2.62 -0.35 -24.19
CA ILE A 184 -2.54 -1.51 -23.28
C ILE A 184 -2.61 -0.98 -21.85
N ILE A 185 -3.56 -1.51 -21.07
CA ILE A 185 -3.71 -1.22 -19.65
C ILE A 185 -3.50 -2.50 -18.88
N ILE A 186 -2.64 -2.47 -17.86
CA ILE A 186 -2.37 -3.62 -17.00
C ILE A 186 -2.92 -3.32 -15.60
N CYS A 187 -3.78 -4.22 -15.12
CA CYS A 187 -4.43 -4.18 -13.82
C CYS A 187 -3.76 -5.18 -12.88
N LEU A 188 -3.36 -4.68 -11.71
CA LEU A 188 -2.73 -5.42 -10.62
C LEU A 188 -3.39 -5.03 -9.31
N ASP A 189 -3.55 -5.97 -8.39
CA ASP A 189 -4.08 -5.73 -7.05
C ASP A 189 -2.98 -5.46 -6.01
N ASN A 190 -1.72 -5.83 -6.26
CA ASN A 190 -0.59 -5.40 -5.44
C ASN A 190 0.01 -4.06 -5.86
N LEU A 191 -0.27 -3.05 -5.03
CA LEU A 191 0.28 -1.71 -5.18
C LEU A 191 1.82 -1.66 -5.20
N ALA A 192 2.50 -2.54 -4.46
CA ALA A 192 3.96 -2.57 -4.45
C ALA A 192 4.50 -3.00 -5.82
N ALA A 193 3.91 -4.05 -6.42
CA ALA A 193 4.30 -4.53 -7.75
C ALA A 193 4.05 -3.45 -8.81
N ALA A 194 2.87 -2.83 -8.78
CA ALA A 194 2.52 -1.73 -9.68
C ALA A 194 3.49 -0.53 -9.54
N THR A 195 3.87 -0.18 -8.31
CA THR A 195 4.82 0.91 -8.03
C THR A 195 6.21 0.60 -8.59
N CYS A 196 6.68 -0.64 -8.43
CA CYS A 196 7.98 -1.06 -8.95
C CYS A 196 8.01 -1.17 -10.48
N LEU A 197 6.91 -1.58 -11.12
CA LEU A 197 6.80 -1.59 -12.59
C LEU A 197 6.86 -0.17 -13.18
N ARG A 198 6.28 0.82 -12.47
CA ARG A 198 6.26 2.23 -12.91
C ARG A 198 7.51 3.04 -12.52
N GLY A 199 8.20 2.67 -11.44
CA GLY A 199 9.31 3.44 -10.85
C GLY A 199 10.68 2.77 -10.98
N THR A 200 11.64 3.20 -10.17
CA THR A 200 12.95 2.54 -10.08
C THR A 200 12.87 1.31 -9.16
N PRO A 201 13.08 0.08 -9.65
CA PRO A 201 13.00 -1.12 -8.83
C PRO A 201 14.10 -1.13 -7.75
N SER A 202 13.74 -1.37 -6.50
CA SER A 202 14.71 -1.52 -5.40
C SER A 202 15.31 -2.94 -5.37
N ASP A 203 16.55 -3.03 -5.84
CA ASP A 203 17.69 -3.92 -5.53
C ASP A 203 17.57 -5.46 -5.38
N SER A 204 16.42 -6.14 -5.52
CA SER A 204 16.45 -7.62 -5.35
C SER A 204 15.71 -8.51 -6.37
N SER A 205 15.03 -7.97 -7.38
CA SER A 205 14.38 -8.78 -8.44
C SER A 205 14.37 -8.06 -9.80
N GLN A 206 15.49 -7.44 -10.20
CA GLN A 206 15.52 -6.40 -11.25
C GLN A 206 15.08 -6.86 -12.64
N ASP A 207 15.41 -8.09 -13.07
CA ASP A 207 15.31 -8.48 -14.48
C ASP A 207 13.89 -8.38 -15.06
N VAL A 208 12.89 -8.89 -14.33
CA VAL A 208 11.47 -8.84 -14.75
C VAL A 208 10.96 -7.41 -14.86
N PHE A 209 11.29 -6.56 -13.88
CA PHE A 209 10.86 -5.16 -13.89
C PHE A 209 11.56 -4.35 -14.99
N LEU A 210 12.86 -4.58 -15.21
CA LEU A 210 13.64 -3.91 -16.25
C LEU A 210 13.18 -4.34 -17.64
N GLU A 211 12.93 -5.63 -17.85
CA GLU A 211 12.41 -6.14 -19.13
C GLU A 211 11.02 -5.57 -19.41
N PHE A 212 10.15 -5.54 -18.39
CA PHE A 212 8.83 -4.91 -18.51
C PHE A 212 8.93 -3.44 -18.92
N GLN A 213 9.79 -2.68 -18.24
CA GLN A 213 9.99 -1.26 -18.54
C GLN A 213 10.56 -1.04 -19.93
N ALA A 214 11.49 -1.87 -20.38
CA ALA A 214 12.03 -1.81 -21.73
C ALA A 214 10.94 -2.05 -22.79
N LEU A 215 10.08 -3.06 -22.57
CA LEU A 215 8.95 -3.35 -23.46
C LEU A 215 7.93 -2.21 -23.45
N ALA A 216 7.56 -1.70 -22.29
CA ALA A 216 6.63 -0.58 -22.16
C ALA A 216 7.17 0.69 -22.85
N ALA A 217 8.45 1.00 -22.68
CA ALA A 217 9.11 2.12 -23.35
C ALA A 217 9.14 1.93 -24.87
N SER A 218 9.41 0.72 -25.36
CA SER A 218 9.41 0.42 -26.80
C SER A 218 8.03 0.57 -27.45
N HIS A 219 6.95 0.34 -26.69
CA HIS A 219 5.57 0.48 -27.15
C HIS A 219 5.07 1.94 -27.15
N GLY A 220 5.84 2.86 -26.55
CA GLY A 220 5.51 4.30 -26.53
C GLY A 220 4.95 4.79 -25.20
N SER A 221 5.10 4.04 -24.10
CA SER A 221 4.82 4.55 -22.76
C SER A 221 5.92 5.53 -22.35
N THR A 222 5.70 6.82 -22.61
CA THR A 222 6.45 7.92 -21.97
C THR A 222 5.79 8.37 -20.68
#